data_AF-A0A9P8QP17-F1
#
_entry.id   AF-A0A9P8QP17-F1
#
_cell.length_a   1.000
_cell.length_b   1.000
_cell.length_c   1.000
_cell.angle_alpha   90.00
_cell.angle_beta   90.00
_cell.angle_gamma   90.00
#
_symmetry.space_group_name_H-M   'P 1'
#
loop_
_entity.id
_entity.type
_entity.pdbx_description
1 polymer ?
#
loop_
_entity_poly.entity_id
_entity_poly.type
_entity_poly.pdbx_seq_one_letter_code
_entity_poly.pdbx_strand_id
1 'polypeptide(L)'
;MSTGGITDEAAIEGHDLIHNAEVEEQKAHGDQALTQPDEGDEPLSTTKQTETGTGSSGGQQQQQKQGRHSTMDKVKEALHIKK
;
A
#
# COMPACT_ATOMS: atom_id res chain seq x y z
N MET A 1 -4.11 -26.63 28.07
CA MET A 1 -4.72 -25.53 27.29
C MET A 1 -3.77 -25.25 26.15
N SER A 2 -4.04 -25.77 24.95
CA SER A 2 -3.26 -25.40 23.77
C SER A 2 -3.77 -24.02 23.34
N THR A 3 -2.93 -23.00 23.41
CA THR A 3 -3.25 -21.66 22.92
C THR A 3 -3.37 -21.77 21.40
N GLY A 4 -4.60 -21.90 20.91
CA GLY A 4 -4.91 -22.14 19.49
C GLY A 4 -4.61 -20.93 18.61
N GLY A 5 -3.33 -20.62 18.45
CA GLY A 5 -2.83 -19.67 17.46
C GLY A 5 -2.60 -20.35 16.11
N ILE A 6 -2.51 -19.52 15.07
CA ILE A 6 -2.00 -19.94 13.76
C ILE A 6 -0.50 -20.20 13.95
N THR A 7 -0.03 -21.36 13.50
CA THR A 7 1.39 -21.69 13.51
C THR A 7 2.15 -20.81 12.53
N ASP A 8 3.38 -20.42 12.83
CA ASP A 8 4.20 -19.57 11.96
C ASP A 8 4.26 -20.11 10.52
N GLU A 9 4.35 -21.44 10.33
CA GLU A 9 4.33 -22.06 9.00
C GLU A 9 3.02 -21.81 8.24
N ALA A 10 1.88 -21.88 8.91
CA ALA A 10 0.58 -21.63 8.29
C ALA A 10 0.37 -20.13 7.99
N ALA A 11 0.99 -19.24 8.79
CA ALA A 11 0.98 -17.81 8.50
C ALA A 11 1.84 -17.48 7.28
N ILE A 12 3.01 -18.11 7.15
CA ILE A 12 3.90 -17.97 5.99
C ILE A 12 3.22 -18.53 4.73
N GLU A 13 2.68 -19.75 4.80
CA GLU A 13 1.96 -20.36 3.68
C GLU A 13 0.77 -19.48 3.26
N GLY A 14 -0.02 -18.99 4.23
CA GLY A 14 -1.14 -18.11 3.96
C GLY A 14 -0.71 -16.80 3.29
N HIS A 15 0.42 -16.23 3.72
CA HIS A 15 0.99 -15.03 3.11
C HIS A 15 1.36 -15.27 1.64
N ASP A 16 2.07 -16.36 1.34
CA ASP A 16 2.49 -16.69 -0.02
C ASP A 16 1.30 -16.96 -0.95
N LEU A 17 0.25 -17.62 -0.43
CA LEU A 17 -0.98 -17.88 -1.17
C LEU A 17 -1.69 -16.58 -1.57
N ILE A 18 -1.80 -15.62 -0.65
CA ILE A 18 -2.44 -14.33 -0.91
C ILE A 18 -1.62 -13.54 -1.92
N HIS A 19 -0.30 -13.42 -1.73
CA HIS A 19 0.57 -12.70 -2.66
C HIS A 19 0.45 -13.22 -4.09
N ASN A 20 0.48 -14.54 -4.28
CA ASN A 20 0.32 -15.14 -5.61
C ASN A 20 -1.04 -14.82 -6.24
N ALA A 21 -2.11 -14.83 -5.45
CA ALA A 21 -3.44 -14.47 -5.92
C ALA A 21 -3.52 -12.99 -6.37
N GLU A 22 -2.88 -12.08 -5.65
CA GLU A 22 -2.80 -10.66 -6.00
C GLU A 22 -2.05 -10.44 -7.32
N VAL A 23 -0.91 -11.12 -7.51
CA VAL A 23 -0.14 -11.06 -8.76
C VAL A 23 -0.96 -11.59 -9.95
N GLU A 24 -1.71 -12.67 -9.77
CA GLU A 24 -2.59 -13.21 -10.81
C GLU A 24 -3.75 -12.26 -11.13
N GLU A 25 -4.35 -11.64 -10.11
CA GLU A 25 -5.41 -10.64 -10.29
C GLU A 25 -4.90 -9.45 -11.11
N GLN A 26 -3.71 -8.93 -10.80
CA GLN A 26 -3.10 -7.82 -11.54
C GLN A 26 -2.81 -8.18 -12.99
N LYS A 27 -2.35 -9.42 -13.25
CA LYS A 27 -2.14 -9.90 -14.62
C LYS A 27 -3.46 -10.04 -15.39
N ALA A 28 -4.54 -10.47 -14.73
CA ALA A 28 -5.82 -10.71 -15.36
C ALA A 28 -6.66 -9.43 -15.54
N HIS A 29 -6.61 -8.51 -14.58
CA HIS A 29 -7.50 -7.36 -14.48
C HIS A 29 -6.80 -6.00 -14.68
N GLY A 30 -5.47 -5.94 -14.61
CA GLY A 30 -4.69 -4.72 -14.89
C GLY A 30 -5.19 -3.51 -14.10
N ASP A 31 -5.63 -2.47 -14.81
CA ASP A 31 -6.15 -1.22 -14.21
C ASP A 31 -7.47 -1.39 -13.42
N GLN A 32 -8.12 -2.54 -13.53
CA GLN A 32 -9.34 -2.87 -12.77
C GLN A 32 -9.07 -3.78 -11.57
N ALA A 33 -7.80 -4.15 -11.34
CA ALA A 33 -7.40 -4.89 -10.14
C ALA A 33 -7.79 -4.10 -8.88
N LEU A 34 -8.36 -4.79 -7.91
CA LEU A 34 -8.69 -4.23 -6.59
C LEU A 34 -7.49 -4.27 -5.65
N THR A 35 -6.51 -5.10 -5.98
CA THR A 35 -5.25 -5.26 -5.26
C THR A 35 -4.28 -4.13 -5.59
N GLN A 36 -3.42 -3.78 -4.63
CA GLN A 36 -2.39 -2.77 -4.86
C GLN A 36 -1.27 -3.37 -5.72
N PRO A 37 -0.73 -2.62 -6.71
CA PRO A 37 0.38 -3.11 -7.51
C PRO A 37 1.56 -3.50 -6.62
N ASP A 38 2.20 -4.62 -6.91
CA ASP A 38 3.35 -5.12 -6.16
C ASP A 38 4.54 -4.13 -6.27
N GLU A 39 4.76 -3.33 -5.22
CA GLU A 39 5.90 -2.41 -5.12
C GLU A 39 7.16 -3.09 -4.57
N GLY A 40 7.11 -4.39 -4.26
CA GLY A 40 8.18 -5.17 -3.65
C GLY A 40 8.37 -4.85 -2.16
N ASP A 41 8.76 -5.85 -1.38
CA ASP A 41 9.12 -5.66 0.02
C ASP A 41 10.45 -4.88 0.14
N GLU A 42 10.36 -3.59 0.46
CA GLU A 42 11.48 -2.84 1.00
C GLU A 42 11.98 -3.56 2.27
N PRO A 43 13.30 -3.79 2.43
CA PRO A 43 13.81 -4.60 3.53
C PRO A 43 13.46 -3.96 4.88
N LEU A 44 12.49 -4.58 5.57
CA LEU A 44 12.02 -4.19 6.90
C LEU A 44 13.16 -4.36 7.93
N SER A 45 13.96 -3.32 8.08
CA SER A 45 14.79 -3.16 9.27
C SER A 45 13.86 -2.87 10.46
N THR A 46 13.46 -3.94 11.15
CA THR A 46 13.03 -4.00 12.56
C THR A 46 12.40 -2.71 13.10
N THR A 47 11.06 -2.60 13.12
CA THR A 47 10.29 -2.04 14.25
C THR A 47 8.80 -2.30 14.02
N LYS A 48 8.25 -3.16 14.89
CA LYS A 48 6.87 -3.28 15.38
C LYS A 48 5.69 -2.90 14.46
N GLN A 49 4.80 -3.88 14.34
CA GLN A 49 3.34 -3.73 14.27
C GLN A 49 2.85 -2.31 14.62
N THR A 50 2.36 -1.60 13.62
CA THR A 50 1.32 -0.59 13.79
C THR A 50 0.25 -0.87 12.76
N GLU A 51 -0.90 -1.31 13.26
CA GLU A 51 -2.18 -1.27 12.58
C GLU A 51 -2.34 0.10 11.90
N THR A 52 -2.29 0.15 10.57
CA THR A 52 -2.96 1.18 9.79
C THR A 52 -3.14 0.65 8.37
N GLY A 53 -4.30 0.05 8.13
CA GLY A 53 -4.83 0.01 6.77
C GLY A 53 -5.05 1.45 6.31
N THR A 54 -4.18 1.95 5.46
CA THR A 54 -4.45 3.07 4.56
C THR A 54 -3.47 2.93 3.42
N GLY A 55 -3.97 2.44 2.28
CA GLY A 55 -3.26 2.53 1.03
C GLY A 55 -2.84 3.98 0.78
N SER A 56 -1.55 4.16 0.50
CA SER A 56 -1.07 5.29 -0.28
C SER A 56 0.19 4.86 -1.00
N SER A 57 -0.08 4.22 -2.14
CA SER A 57 0.70 4.30 -3.35
C SER A 57 1.47 5.62 -3.49
N GLY A 58 2.72 5.55 -3.94
CA GLY A 58 3.31 6.65 -4.70
C GLY A 58 4.75 6.98 -4.38
N GLY A 59 5.66 6.25 -5.01
CA GLY A 59 6.36 6.79 -6.18
C GLY A 59 7.32 7.98 -6.00
N GLN A 60 8.59 7.70 -6.31
CA GLN A 60 9.48 8.48 -7.19
C GLN A 60 9.87 9.90 -6.75
N GLN A 61 11.12 10.04 -6.30
CA GLN A 61 11.81 11.31 -6.24
C GLN A 61 12.89 11.39 -7.33
N GLN A 62 12.55 11.97 -8.48
CA GLN A 62 13.51 12.74 -9.28
C GLN A 62 12.91 14.09 -9.67
N GLN A 63 13.53 15.13 -9.09
CA GLN A 63 13.80 16.48 -9.62
C GLN A 63 12.83 17.05 -10.68
N GLN A 64 12.17 18.17 -10.37
CA GLN A 64 12.52 19.50 -10.90
C GLN A 64 11.49 20.56 -10.45
N LYS A 65 12.00 21.75 -10.14
CA LYS A 65 11.25 22.93 -9.70
C LYS A 65 10.28 23.43 -10.77
N GLN A 66 8.98 23.20 -10.62
CA GLN A 66 7.93 24.14 -11.04
C GLN A 66 6.74 24.01 -10.06
N GLY A 67 6.42 25.09 -9.35
CA GLY A 67 5.22 25.28 -8.50
C GLY A 67 4.71 24.06 -7.71
N ARG A 68 5.22 23.85 -6.49
CA ARG A 68 4.58 22.94 -5.53
C ARG A 68 3.21 23.50 -5.13
N HIS A 69 2.17 23.18 -5.90
CA HIS A 69 0.80 23.29 -5.41
C HIS A 69 0.65 22.22 -4.32
N SER A 70 0.54 22.67 -3.07
CA SER A 70 0.44 21.76 -1.93
C SER A 70 -0.84 20.93 -2.08
N THR A 71 -0.83 19.69 -1.57
CA THR A 71 -2.06 18.90 -1.41
C THR A 71 -3.16 19.74 -0.73
N MET A 72 -2.76 20.61 0.20
CA MET A 72 -3.65 21.53 0.87
C MET A 72 -4.30 22.55 -0.08
N ASP A 73 -3.59 23.01 -1.10
CA ASP A 73 -4.13 23.98 -2.07
C ASP A 73 -5.21 23.31 -2.94
N LYS A 74 -5.04 22.03 -3.28
CA LYS A 74 -6.09 21.23 -3.96
C LYS A 74 -7.33 21.05 -3.10
N VAL A 75 -7.14 20.78 -1.80
CA VAL A 75 -8.26 20.64 -0.85
C VAL A 75 -9.01 21.96 -0.70
N LYS A 76 -8.30 23.10 -0.63
CA LYS A 76 -8.92 24.42 -0.57
C LYS A 76 -9.73 24.75 -1.83
N GLU A 77 -9.22 24.40 -3.00
CA GLU A 77 -9.93 24.55 -4.27
C GLU A 77 -11.22 23.71 -4.29
N ALA A 78 -11.14 22.43 -3.97
CA ALA A 78 -12.29 21.52 -3.95
C ALA A 78 -13.38 21.97 -2.96
N LEU A 79 -12.97 22.55 -1.84
CA LEU A 79 -13.88 23.10 -0.82
C LEU A 79 -14.29 24.55 -1.10
N HIS A 80 -13.93 25.12 -2.25
CA HIS A 80 -14.19 26.51 -2.65
C HIS A 80 -13.83 27.55 -1.57
N ILE A 81 -12.79 27.26 -0.79
CA ILE A 81 -12.32 28.15 0.27
C ILE A 81 -11.44 29.23 -0.37
N LYS A 82 -12.07 30.32 -0.81
CA LYS A 82 -11.34 31.56 -1.14
C LYS A 82 -10.89 32.24 0.15
N LYS A 83 -9.64 32.69 0.17
CA LYS A 83 -9.08 33.50 1.27
C LYS A 83 -9.65 34.91 1.24
#